data_AF-A0A7S3Z283-F1
#
_entry.id   AF-A0A7S3Z283-F1
#
_cell.length_a   1.000
_cell.length_b   1.000
_cell.length_c   1.000
_cell.angle_alpha   90.00
_cell.angle_beta   90.00
_cell.angle_gamma   90.00
#
_symmetry.space_group_name_H-M   'P 1'
#
loop_
_entity.id
_entity.type
_entity.pdbx_description
1 polymer ?
#
loop_
_entity_poly.entity_id
_entity_poly.type
_entity_poly.pdbx_seq_one_letter_code
_entity_poly.pdbx_strand_id
1 'polypeptide(L)'
;MKVANDIRLLSSGPRCGVGEISIPANEPGSSIMPGKVNPTQCESITMGCCQVMGNHTTVSVAGSNGHFELNVFRPVMINAVLQSIQIIGDATMSLAANCVEVSTETHYLGNERFGERRDGSLYDRNGDQGIKANKKEISKYLNSSLMLVTALSPHIGYDKAAKAAHHAHHHELSLKEAVVQLG
;
A
#
# COMPACT_ATOMS: atom_id res chain seq x y z
N MET A 1 9.11 -2.10 -0.48
CA MET A 1 8.73 -2.31 0.94
C MET A 1 7.72 -1.28 1.44
N LYS A 2 8.04 0.02 1.52
CA LYS A 2 7.13 1.07 2.04
C LYS A 2 5.73 1.03 1.44
N VAL A 3 5.62 1.04 0.10
CA VAL A 3 4.33 0.99 -0.62
C VAL A 3 3.45 -0.18 -0.17
N ALA A 4 4.01 -1.39 -0.06
CA ALA A 4 3.26 -2.58 0.37
C ALA A 4 2.84 -2.51 1.85
N ASN A 5 3.67 -1.92 2.71
CA ASN A 5 3.32 -1.70 4.11
C ASN A 5 2.19 -0.67 4.26
N ASP A 6 2.21 0.41 3.47
CA ASP A 6 1.13 1.39 3.46
C ASP A 6 -0.19 0.75 2.99
N ILE A 7 -0.17 -0.04 1.92
CA ILE A 7 -1.36 -0.75 1.45
C ILE A 7 -1.91 -1.65 2.57
N ARG A 8 -1.05 -2.44 3.23
CA ARG A 8 -1.44 -3.28 4.38
C ARG A 8 -2.08 -2.48 5.51
N LEU A 9 -1.49 -1.33 5.84
CA LEU A 9 -1.98 -0.48 6.92
C LEU A 9 -3.33 0.13 6.56
N LEU A 10 -3.43 0.75 5.39
CA LEU A 10 -4.66 1.40 4.90
C LEU A 10 -5.79 0.39 4.68
N SER A 11 -5.48 -0.87 4.36
CA SER A 11 -6.46 -1.95 4.20
C SER A 11 -6.77 -2.72 5.49
N SER A 12 -6.18 -2.33 6.63
CA SER A 12 -6.43 -3.01 7.91
C SER A 12 -7.89 -2.84 8.35
N GLY A 13 -8.55 -3.90 8.82
CA GLY A 13 -9.97 -3.84 9.17
C GLY A 13 -10.65 -5.22 9.17
N PRO A 14 -11.95 -5.31 8.83
CA PRO A 14 -12.82 -4.24 8.31
C PRO A 14 -13.45 -3.33 9.38
N ARG A 15 -13.36 -3.71 10.67
CA ARG A 15 -13.97 -2.95 11.79
C ARG A 15 -12.97 -2.41 12.81
N CYS A 16 -11.81 -3.05 12.93
CA CYS A 16 -10.80 -2.74 13.96
C CYS A 16 -9.47 -2.37 13.30
N GLY A 17 -9.47 -1.37 12.42
CA GLY A 17 -8.29 -0.91 11.68
C GLY A 17 -8.54 0.44 11.03
N VAL A 18 -7.72 0.80 10.03
CA VAL A 18 -7.83 2.05 9.27
C VAL A 18 -8.93 1.95 8.20
N GLY A 19 -8.93 0.89 7.39
CA GLY A 19 -10.03 0.60 6.45
C GLY A 19 -10.31 1.69 5.39
N GLU A 20 -9.33 2.53 5.08
CA GLU A 20 -9.44 3.57 4.04
C GLU A 20 -9.48 2.99 2.63
N ILE A 21 -8.91 1.80 2.43
CA ILE A 21 -8.97 1.08 1.17
C ILE A 21 -9.42 -0.36 1.39
N SER A 22 -10.06 -0.93 0.37
CA SER A 22 -10.29 -2.38 0.27
C SER A 22 -9.41 -2.95 -0.84
N ILE A 23 -8.81 -4.09 -0.55
CA ILE A 23 -7.96 -4.84 -1.49
C ILE A 23 -8.72 -6.05 -2.07
N PRO A 24 -8.29 -6.60 -3.23
CA PRO A 24 -8.85 -7.83 -3.79
C PRO A 24 -8.77 -9.01 -2.84
N ALA A 25 -9.81 -9.84 -2.83
CA ALA A 25 -9.91 -11.05 -2.04
C ALA A 25 -9.52 -12.27 -2.90
N ASN A 26 -8.21 -12.43 -3.12
CA ASN A 26 -7.67 -13.46 -4.01
C ASN A 26 -7.84 -14.88 -3.44
N GLU A 27 -7.79 -15.04 -2.12
CA GLU A 27 -7.96 -16.31 -1.44
C GLU A 27 -8.61 -16.17 -0.05
N PRO A 28 -9.18 -17.25 0.51
CA PRO A 28 -9.63 -17.27 1.89
C PRO A 28 -8.47 -17.04 2.86
N GLY A 29 -8.57 -16.02 3.72
CA GLY A 29 -7.51 -15.63 4.64
C GLY A 29 -7.43 -16.47 5.92
N SER A 30 -8.36 -17.40 6.14
CA SER A 30 -8.38 -18.28 7.32
C SER A 30 -9.33 -19.45 7.11
N SER A 31 -8.90 -20.65 7.51
CA SER A 31 -9.76 -21.85 7.50
C SER A 31 -10.92 -21.79 8.51
N ILE A 32 -10.76 -21.03 9.61
CA ILE A 32 -11.76 -20.95 10.70
C ILE A 32 -12.61 -19.68 10.66
N MET A 33 -12.22 -18.66 9.90
CA MET A 33 -12.92 -17.37 9.86
C MET A 33 -13.48 -17.12 8.45
N PRO A 34 -14.74 -17.51 8.19
CA PRO A 34 -15.40 -17.24 6.93
C PRO A 34 -15.37 -15.75 6.59
N GLY A 35 -15.00 -15.43 5.35
CA GLY A 35 -14.95 -14.05 4.85
C GLY A 35 -13.75 -13.22 5.30
N LYS A 36 -12.81 -13.78 6.07
CA LYS A 36 -11.54 -13.10 6.36
C LYS A 36 -10.67 -13.08 5.08
N VAL A 37 -10.14 -11.90 4.77
CA VAL A 37 -9.23 -11.67 3.64
C VAL A 37 -7.95 -11.02 4.17
N ASN A 38 -6.78 -11.50 3.75
CA ASN A 38 -5.48 -10.97 4.16
C ASN A 38 -4.78 -10.28 2.98
N PRO A 39 -3.89 -9.30 3.25
CA PRO A 39 -3.10 -8.62 2.23
C PRO A 39 -1.88 -9.43 1.77
N THR A 40 -2.09 -10.68 1.33
CA THR A 40 -1.04 -11.66 1.02
C THR A 40 -0.06 -11.21 -0.07
N GLN A 41 -0.53 -10.47 -1.07
CA GLN A 41 0.33 -9.88 -2.11
C GLN A 41 1.33 -8.88 -1.51
N CYS A 42 0.89 -8.09 -0.53
CA CYS A 42 1.77 -7.16 0.17
C CYS A 42 2.74 -7.91 1.11
N GLU A 43 2.30 -8.99 1.73
CA GLU A 43 3.16 -9.85 2.57
C GLU A 43 4.29 -10.46 1.71
N SER A 44 3.94 -11.06 0.57
CA SER A 44 4.89 -11.66 -0.38
C SER A 44 5.99 -10.68 -0.82
N ILE A 45 5.61 -9.51 -1.33
CA ILE A 45 6.60 -8.53 -1.79
C ILE A 45 7.44 -7.97 -0.64
N THR A 46 6.89 -7.85 0.58
CA THR A 46 7.68 -7.41 1.74
C THR A 46 8.73 -8.45 2.15
N MET A 47 8.41 -9.75 2.10
CA MET A 47 9.39 -10.82 2.28
C MET A 47 10.47 -10.78 1.19
N GLY A 48 10.08 -10.61 -0.07
CA GLY A 48 11.01 -10.45 -1.19
C GLY A 48 11.96 -9.26 -1.01
N CYS A 49 11.45 -8.12 -0.55
CA CYS A 49 12.29 -6.95 -0.23
C CYS A 49 13.31 -7.26 0.87
N CYS A 50 12.92 -7.99 1.92
CA CYS A 50 13.87 -8.42 2.97
C CYS A 50 14.98 -9.30 2.40
N GLN A 51 14.64 -10.26 1.52
CA GLN A 51 15.63 -11.12 0.88
C GLN A 51 16.63 -10.31 0.03
N VAL A 52 16.13 -9.33 -0.73
CA VAL A 52 17.00 -8.45 -1.55
C VAL A 52 17.95 -7.62 -0.67
N MET A 53 17.48 -7.12 0.47
CA MET A 53 18.36 -6.42 1.43
C MET A 53 19.47 -7.33 1.97
N GLY A 54 19.16 -8.60 2.25
CA GLY A 54 20.16 -9.60 2.60
C GLY A 54 21.16 -9.84 1.46
N ASN A 55 20.66 -10.00 0.23
CA ASN A 55 21.50 -10.18 -0.96
C ASN A 55 22.43 -8.99 -1.21
N HIS A 56 21.95 -7.76 -0.96
CA HIS A 56 22.80 -6.57 -1.04
C HIS A 56 23.98 -6.65 -0.06
N THR A 57 23.75 -7.03 1.19
CA THR A 57 24.83 -7.24 2.17
C THR A 57 25.83 -8.29 1.69
N THR A 58 25.35 -9.41 1.14
CA THR A 58 26.22 -10.44 0.54
C THR A 58 27.10 -9.87 -0.57
N VAL A 59 26.51 -9.08 -1.49
CA VAL A 59 27.26 -8.45 -2.59
C VAL A 59 28.28 -7.44 -2.06
N SER A 60 27.92 -6.63 -1.06
CA SER A 60 28.80 -5.64 -0.45
C SER A 60 30.02 -6.28 0.22
N VAL A 61 29.80 -7.33 1.01
CA VAL A 61 30.89 -8.08 1.66
C VAL A 61 31.76 -8.79 0.61
N ALA A 62 31.17 -9.48 -0.36
CA ALA A 62 31.92 -10.12 -1.44
C ALA A 62 32.74 -9.11 -2.28
N GLY A 63 32.16 -7.94 -2.54
CA GLY A 63 32.81 -6.86 -3.28
C GLY A 63 34.05 -6.31 -2.57
N SER A 64 34.04 -6.25 -1.24
CA SER A 64 35.18 -5.73 -0.45
C SER A 64 36.34 -6.72 -0.27
N ASN A 65 36.20 -7.98 -0.71
CA ASN A 65 37.19 -9.04 -0.51
C ASN A 65 37.99 -9.39 -1.78
N GLY A 66 38.15 -8.44 -2.70
CA GLY A 66 39.04 -8.59 -3.85
C GLY A 66 40.52 -8.48 -3.45
N HIS A 67 41.37 -9.29 -4.06
CA HIS A 67 42.82 -9.25 -3.82
C HIS A 67 43.57 -9.00 -5.14
N PHE A 68 44.38 -7.94 -5.18
CA PHE A 68 45.19 -7.53 -6.32
C PHE A 68 44.38 -7.47 -7.63
N GLU A 69 44.78 -8.24 -8.65
CA GLU A 69 44.25 -8.14 -10.02
C GLU A 69 42.83 -8.72 -10.16
N LEU A 70 42.34 -9.50 -9.19
CA LEU A 70 41.08 -10.22 -9.36
C LEU A 70 40.28 -10.43 -8.07
N ASN A 71 39.01 -10.04 -8.10
CA ASN A 71 38.02 -10.51 -7.14
C ASN A 71 37.50 -11.90 -7.54
N VAL A 72 37.67 -12.89 -6.67
CA VAL A 72 37.26 -14.30 -6.87
C VAL A 72 35.86 -14.62 -6.31
N PHE A 73 35.19 -13.68 -5.66
CA PHE A 73 33.82 -13.83 -5.13
C PHE A 73 32.74 -13.57 -6.20
N ARG A 74 33.11 -13.46 -7.48
CA ARG A 74 32.18 -13.22 -8.60
C ARG A 74 30.97 -14.18 -8.63
N PRO A 75 31.11 -15.50 -8.38
CA PRO A 75 29.96 -16.41 -8.41
C PRO A 75 28.87 -16.08 -7.39
N VAL A 76 29.24 -15.73 -6.15
CA VAL A 76 28.25 -15.38 -5.12
C VAL A 76 27.62 -14.01 -5.40
N MET A 77 28.40 -13.07 -5.93
CA MET A 77 27.87 -11.75 -6.31
C MET A 77 26.84 -11.87 -7.43
N ILE A 78 27.15 -12.60 -8.51
CA ILE A 78 26.21 -12.72 -9.64
C ILE A 78 24.95 -13.51 -9.25
N ASN A 79 25.09 -14.55 -8.43
CA ASN A 79 23.93 -15.29 -7.92
C ASN A 79 22.99 -14.39 -7.09
N ALA A 80 23.55 -13.61 -6.16
CA ALA A 80 22.76 -12.68 -5.34
C ALA A 80 22.09 -11.59 -6.17
N VAL A 81 22.76 -11.06 -7.20
CA VAL A 81 22.19 -10.06 -8.12
C VAL A 81 21.06 -10.66 -8.96
N LEU A 82 21.29 -11.79 -9.63
CA LEU A 82 20.28 -12.43 -10.48
C LEU A 82 19.06 -12.87 -9.68
N GLN A 83 19.25 -13.46 -8.50
CA GLN A 83 18.14 -13.81 -7.60
C GLN A 83 17.35 -12.57 -7.19
N SER A 84 18.02 -11.46 -6.89
CA SER A 84 17.33 -10.21 -6.50
C SER A 84 16.50 -9.64 -7.64
N ILE A 85 17.02 -9.68 -8.87
CA ILE A 85 16.29 -9.26 -10.08
C ILE A 85 15.02 -10.08 -10.25
N GLN A 86 15.12 -11.41 -10.14
CA GLN A 86 13.97 -12.30 -10.29
C GLN A 86 12.92 -12.07 -9.20
N ILE A 87 13.33 -12.01 -7.93
CA ILE A 87 12.42 -11.78 -6.80
C ILE A 87 11.65 -10.47 -6.96
N ILE A 88 12.34 -9.36 -7.30
CA ILE A 88 11.67 -8.07 -7.48
C ILE A 88 10.77 -8.08 -8.70
N GLY A 89 11.24 -8.62 -9.83
CA GLY A 89 10.46 -8.71 -11.06
C GLY A 89 9.15 -9.46 -10.84
N ASP A 90 9.23 -10.68 -10.34
CA ASP A 90 8.06 -11.54 -10.13
C ASP A 90 7.11 -10.95 -9.08
N ALA A 91 7.64 -10.42 -7.96
CA ALA A 91 6.82 -9.87 -6.89
C ALA A 91 6.12 -8.56 -7.28
N THR A 92 6.78 -7.69 -8.07
CA THR A 92 6.16 -6.44 -8.56
C THR A 92 5.06 -6.72 -9.58
N MET A 93 5.29 -7.66 -10.49
CA MET A 93 4.28 -8.12 -11.44
C MET A 93 3.08 -8.76 -10.72
N SER A 94 3.33 -9.62 -9.72
CA SER A 94 2.26 -10.23 -8.92
C SER A 94 1.45 -9.20 -8.15
N LEU A 95 2.11 -8.22 -7.52
CA LEU A 95 1.42 -7.16 -6.79
C LEU A 95 0.56 -6.29 -7.73
N ALA A 96 1.08 -5.95 -8.91
CA ALA A 96 0.35 -5.17 -9.89
C ALA A 96 -0.92 -5.91 -10.35
N ALA A 97 -0.76 -7.16 -10.79
CA ALA A 97 -1.84 -7.96 -11.35
C ALA A 97 -2.91 -8.36 -10.33
N ASN A 98 -2.52 -8.65 -9.09
CA ASN A 98 -3.41 -9.25 -8.09
C ASN A 98 -3.82 -8.29 -6.97
N CYS A 99 -3.36 -7.04 -6.98
CA CYS A 99 -3.69 -6.08 -5.92
C CYS A 99 -3.99 -4.68 -6.46
N VAL A 100 -3.18 -4.14 -7.37
CA VAL A 100 -3.23 -2.71 -7.74
C VAL A 100 -4.15 -2.43 -8.93
N GLU A 101 -4.04 -3.19 -10.02
CA GLU A 101 -4.52 -2.74 -11.33
C GLU A 101 -6.03 -2.94 -11.52
N VAL A 102 -6.76 -1.82 -11.59
CA VAL A 102 -8.10 -1.73 -12.19
C VAL A 102 -7.91 -1.36 -13.65
N SER A 103 -8.03 -2.35 -14.53
CA SER A 103 -8.13 -2.24 -16.01
C SER A 103 -7.77 -0.88 -16.65
N THR A 104 -6.50 -0.69 -17.03
CA THR A 104 -6.14 0.27 -18.10
C THR A 104 -4.85 -0.18 -18.82
N GLU A 105 -5.02 -0.78 -19.99
CA GLU A 105 -4.04 -0.87 -21.10
C GLU A 105 -2.58 -1.30 -20.83
N THR A 106 -2.32 -2.22 -19.89
CA THR A 106 -0.99 -2.83 -19.79
C THR A 106 -0.87 -4.06 -20.72
N HIS A 107 -0.45 -3.85 -21.97
CA HIS A 107 -0.18 -4.87 -23.00
C HIS A 107 1.01 -5.83 -22.71
N TYR A 108 1.52 -5.88 -21.48
CA TYR A 108 2.71 -6.69 -21.14
C TYR A 108 2.39 -8.10 -20.64
N LEU A 109 1.12 -8.43 -20.41
CA LEU A 109 0.69 -9.78 -20.07
C LEU A 109 -0.11 -10.32 -21.25
N GLY A 110 0.31 -11.46 -21.79
CA GLY A 110 -0.27 -12.08 -22.98
C GLY A 110 -1.78 -12.30 -22.89
N ASN A 111 -2.36 -12.69 -24.04
CA ASN A 111 -3.78 -12.87 -24.39
C ASN A 111 -4.73 -13.63 -23.41
N GLU A 112 -4.30 -13.96 -22.20
CA GLU A 112 -5.06 -14.74 -21.21
C GLU A 112 -5.88 -13.89 -20.21
N ARG A 113 -5.74 -12.55 -20.19
CA ARG A 113 -6.50 -11.68 -19.27
C ARG A 113 -7.84 -11.21 -19.82
N PHE A 114 -7.91 -10.95 -21.12
CA PHE A 114 -9.13 -10.42 -21.76
C PHE A 114 -9.95 -11.56 -22.38
N GLY A 115 -11.24 -11.59 -22.09
CA GLY A 115 -12.23 -12.41 -22.79
C GLY A 115 -12.95 -11.56 -23.83
N GLU A 116 -13.48 -12.17 -24.87
CA GLU A 116 -14.21 -11.47 -25.93
C GLU A 116 -15.72 -11.65 -25.72
N ARG A 117 -16.47 -10.54 -25.68
CA ARG A 117 -17.94 -10.56 -25.62
C ARG A 117 -18.49 -10.94 -27.00
N ARG A 118 -19.77 -11.33 -27.04
CA ARG A 118 -20.47 -11.71 -28.29
C ARG A 118 -20.56 -10.58 -29.33
N ASP A 119 -20.38 -9.32 -28.90
CA ASP A 119 -20.36 -8.13 -29.76
C ASP A 119 -18.94 -7.74 -30.21
N GLY A 120 -17.92 -8.57 -29.91
CA GLY A 120 -16.52 -8.32 -30.25
C GLY A 120 -15.79 -7.36 -29.29
N SER A 121 -16.46 -6.86 -28.23
CA SER A 121 -15.78 -6.04 -27.23
C SER A 121 -14.98 -6.90 -26.23
N LEU A 122 -13.77 -6.45 -25.87
CA LEU A 122 -12.97 -7.12 -24.85
C LEU A 122 -13.50 -6.79 -23.44
N TYR A 123 -13.49 -7.78 -22.55
CA TYR A 123 -13.74 -7.58 -21.12
C TYR A 123 -12.63 -8.21 -20.29
N ASP A 124 -12.26 -7.57 -19.18
CA ASP A 124 -11.36 -8.19 -18.21
C ASP A 124 -12.07 -9.41 -17.61
N ARG A 125 -11.51 -10.61 -17.79
CA ARG A 125 -12.07 -11.85 -17.25
C ARG A 125 -12.13 -11.84 -15.73
N ASN A 126 -11.32 -11.00 -15.06
CA ASN A 126 -11.24 -10.96 -13.62
C ASN A 126 -12.22 -9.96 -12.97
N GLY A 127 -12.91 -9.09 -13.74
CA GLY A 127 -13.83 -8.07 -13.19
C GLY A 127 -13.10 -6.89 -12.52
N ASP A 128 -13.83 -5.99 -11.84
CA ASP A 128 -13.32 -4.81 -11.12
C ASP A 128 -12.37 -5.17 -9.95
N GLN A 129 -11.23 -5.78 -10.27
CA GLN A 129 -10.20 -6.23 -9.35
C GLN A 129 -9.20 -5.09 -9.20
N GLY A 130 -8.88 -4.72 -7.98
CA GLY A 130 -7.92 -3.69 -7.65
C GLY A 130 -8.28 -2.99 -6.35
N ILE A 131 -7.38 -2.14 -5.89
CA ILE A 131 -7.59 -1.32 -4.69
C ILE A 131 -8.79 -0.38 -4.92
N LYS A 132 -9.73 -0.35 -3.97
CA LYS A 132 -10.87 0.58 -3.98
C LYS A 132 -10.85 1.44 -2.74
N ALA A 133 -11.09 2.74 -2.90
CA ALA A 133 -11.18 3.68 -1.79
C ALA A 133 -12.51 3.54 -1.04
N ASN A 134 -12.44 3.43 0.29
CA ASN A 134 -13.58 3.52 1.18
C ASN A 134 -13.88 4.99 1.50
N LYS A 135 -14.56 5.67 0.57
CA LYS A 135 -14.88 7.11 0.69
C LYS A 135 -15.64 7.45 1.97
N LYS A 136 -16.40 6.50 2.52
CA LYS A 136 -17.16 6.69 3.77
C LYS A 136 -16.22 6.81 4.97
N GLU A 137 -15.30 5.86 5.16
CA GLU A 137 -14.33 5.94 6.27
C GLU A 137 -13.35 7.10 6.09
N ILE A 138 -12.87 7.35 4.86
CA ILE A 138 -12.00 8.49 4.57
C ILE A 138 -12.69 9.81 4.98
N SER A 139 -13.96 10.00 4.60
CA SER A 139 -14.73 11.20 4.96
C SER A 139 -14.91 11.34 6.46
N LYS A 140 -15.11 10.24 7.19
CA LYS A 140 -15.20 10.24 8.64
C LYS A 140 -13.88 10.71 9.28
N TYR A 141 -12.73 10.16 8.88
CA TYR A 141 -11.43 10.60 9.43
C TYR A 141 -11.13 12.06 9.11
N LEU A 142 -11.44 12.51 7.90
CA LEU A 142 -11.30 13.91 7.52
C LEU A 142 -12.07 14.82 8.47
N ASN A 143 -13.36 14.53 8.71
CA ASN A 143 -14.22 15.37 9.53
C ASN A 143 -13.95 15.27 11.04
N SER A 144 -13.28 14.20 11.50
CA SER A 144 -12.84 14.04 12.88
C SER A 144 -11.45 14.63 13.15
N SER A 145 -10.71 15.07 12.13
CA SER A 145 -9.34 15.56 12.30
C SER A 145 -9.26 16.98 12.85
N LEU A 146 -8.64 17.14 14.01
CA LEU A 146 -8.36 18.45 14.60
C LEU A 146 -7.25 19.20 13.87
N MET A 147 -6.43 18.51 13.07
CA MET A 147 -5.34 19.15 12.31
C MET A 147 -5.83 20.06 11.19
N LEU A 148 -7.12 19.95 10.82
CA LEU A 148 -7.79 20.91 9.93
C LEU A 148 -7.76 22.35 10.46
N VAL A 149 -7.48 22.54 11.75
CA VAL A 149 -7.28 23.85 12.39
C VAL A 149 -6.18 24.67 11.71
N THR A 150 -5.20 24.02 11.09
CA THR A 150 -4.13 24.69 10.34
C THR A 150 -4.70 25.51 9.19
N ALA A 151 -5.73 25.00 8.51
CA ALA A 151 -6.42 25.72 7.43
C ALA A 151 -7.23 26.92 7.95
N LEU A 152 -7.62 26.93 9.23
CA LEU A 152 -8.35 28.05 9.84
C LEU A 152 -7.41 29.18 10.30
N SER A 153 -6.16 28.86 10.65
CA SER A 153 -5.22 29.80 11.25
C SER A 153 -5.02 31.10 10.44
N PRO A 154 -4.94 31.10 9.10
CA PRO A 154 -4.87 32.33 8.30
C PRO A 154 -6.14 33.20 8.36
N HIS A 155 -7.29 32.63 8.72
CA HIS A 155 -8.59 33.31 8.68
C HIS A 155 -9.05 33.82 10.05
N ILE A 156 -8.75 33.09 11.12
CA ILE A 156 -9.18 33.44 12.49
C ILE A 156 -8.02 33.80 13.43
N GLY A 157 -6.77 33.69 12.95
CA GLY A 157 -5.57 33.89 13.74
C GLY A 157 -5.16 32.65 14.54
N TYR A 158 -3.86 32.55 14.81
CA TYR A 158 -3.28 31.38 15.50
C TYR A 158 -3.92 31.11 16.87
N ASP A 159 -4.06 32.14 17.71
CA ASP A 159 -4.55 31.96 19.08
C ASP A 159 -5.99 31.44 19.11
N LYS A 160 -6.87 31.96 18.24
CA LYS A 160 -8.26 31.48 18.15
C LYS A 160 -8.33 30.06 17.60
N ALA A 161 -7.52 29.75 16.59
CA ALA A 161 -7.45 28.43 16.01
C ALA A 161 -6.95 27.40 17.04
N ALA A 162 -5.87 27.70 17.77
CA ALA A 162 -5.36 26.87 18.85
C ALA A 162 -6.41 26.66 19.95
N LYS A 163 -7.11 27.73 20.37
CA LYS A 163 -8.21 27.63 21.36
C LYS A 163 -9.33 26.70 20.87
N ALA A 164 -9.70 26.76 19.60
CA ALA A 164 -10.71 25.89 19.02
C ALA A 164 -10.28 24.41 19.01
N ALA A 165 -9.04 24.10 18.63
CA ALA A 165 -8.52 22.74 18.66
C ALA A 165 -8.44 22.17 20.08
N HIS A 166 -7.97 22.96 21.06
CA HIS A 166 -7.96 22.55 22.47
C HIS A 166 -9.37 22.31 23.00
N HIS A 167 -10.30 23.21 22.70
CA HIS A 167 -11.70 23.05 23.11
C HIS A 167 -12.33 21.80 22.50
N ALA A 168 -12.10 21.55 21.20
CA ALA A 168 -12.58 20.36 20.51
C ALA A 168 -12.06 19.08 21.16
N HIS A 169 -10.76 19.02 21.48
CA HIS A 169 -10.16 17.86 22.12
C HIS A 169 -10.70 17.61 23.52
N HIS A 170 -10.80 18.66 24.36
CA HIS A 170 -11.27 18.53 25.75
C HIS A 170 -12.74 18.12 25.88
N HIS A 171 -13.58 18.45 24.89
CA HIS A 171 -15.01 18.18 24.92
C HIS A 171 -15.45 17.08 23.94
N GLU A 172 -14.50 16.36 23.33
CA GLU A 172 -14.76 15.30 22.34
C GLU A 172 -15.66 15.75 21.16
N LEU A 173 -15.46 16.99 20.71
CA LEU A 173 -16.21 17.59 19.60
C LEU A 173 -15.42 17.53 18.30
N SER A 174 -16.13 17.61 17.17
CA SER A 174 -15.50 17.97 15.91
C SER A 174 -14.97 19.41 15.96
N LEU A 175 -13.97 19.71 15.13
CA LEU A 175 -13.43 21.06 15.02
C LEU A 175 -14.52 22.07 14.61
N LYS A 176 -15.45 21.65 13.74
CA LYS A 176 -16.58 22.47 13.30
C LYS A 176 -17.48 22.86 14.49
N GLU A 177 -17.84 21.89 15.33
CA GLU A 177 -18.67 22.15 16.52
C GLU A 177 -17.98 23.08 17.51
N ALA A 178 -16.67 22.87 17.76
CA ALA A 178 -15.91 23.72 18.67
C ALA A 178 -15.80 25.17 18.20
N VAL A 179 -15.59 25.40 16.90
CA VAL A 179 -15.57 26.77 16.34
C VAL A 179 -16.93 27.43 16.48
N VAL A 180 -18.03 26.72 16.17
CA VAL A 180 -19.39 27.27 16.31
C VAL A 180 -19.71 27.63 17.78
N GLN A 181 -19.21 26.86 18.75
CA GLN A 181 -19.42 27.15 20.17
C GLN A 181 -18.61 28.35 20.69
N LEU A 182 -17.43 28.61 20.11
CA LEU A 182 -16.53 29.66 20.59
C LEU A 182 -16.78 31.04 19.95
N GLY A 183 -17.59 31.12 18.89
CA GLY A 183 -17.89 32.34 18.13
C GLY A 183 -16.73 32.82 17.26
#